data_AF-A0A962SDU1-F1
#
_entry.id   AF-A0A962SDU1-F1
#
_cell.length_a   1.000
_cell.length_b   1.000
_cell.length_c   1.000
_cell.angle_alpha   90.00
_cell.angle_beta   90.00
_cell.angle_gamma   90.00
#
_symmetry.space_group_name_H-M   'P 1'
#
loop_
_entity.id
_entity.type
_entity.pdbx_description
1 polymer ?
#
loop_
_entity_poly.entity_id
_entity_poly.type
_entity_poly.pdbx_seq_one_letter_code
_entity_poly.pdbx_strand_id
1 'polypeptide(L)' 'MRKKITAGFLLLSCYAHSVHATQVFDLEGFGATSRAMGGTSASYYTGNAGLVSNPATLQLAPEGRQFELGLDVITTDIQA' A
#
# COMPACT_ATOMS: atom_id res chain seq x y z
N MET A 1 -35.45 4.30 29.63
CA MET A 1 -34.49 3.33 29.05
C MET A 1 -34.26 3.50 27.55
N ARG A 2 -35.30 3.64 26.70
CA ARG A 2 -35.15 3.75 25.24
C ARG A 2 -34.12 4.78 24.73
N LYS A 3 -34.13 6.01 25.27
CA LYS A 3 -33.16 7.06 24.88
C LYS A 3 -31.68 6.71 25.16
N LYS A 4 -31.40 5.93 26.21
CA LYS A 4 -30.03 5.48 26.54
C LYS A 4 -29.53 4.43 25.54
N ILE A 5 -30.44 3.58 25.04
CA ILE A 5 -30.14 2.57 24.03
C ILE A 5 -29.86 3.24 22.67
N THR A 6 -30.66 4.23 22.30
CA THR A 6 -30.47 4.98 21.04
C THR A 6 -29.16 5.78 21.05
N ALA A 7 -28.82 6.42 22.17
CA ALA A 7 -27.56 7.14 22.32
C ALA A 7 -26.32 6.21 22.26
N GLY A 8 -26.43 5.01 22.85
CA GLY A 8 -25.36 4.00 22.76
C GLY A 8 -25.12 3.50 21.34
N PHE A 9 -26.19 3.31 20.54
CA PHE A 9 -26.08 2.86 19.15
C PHE A 9 -25.42 3.92 18.25
N LEU A 10 -25.73 5.20 18.46
CA LEU A 10 -25.12 6.31 17.71
C LEU A 10 -23.62 6.46 18.03
N LEU A 11 -23.23 6.27 19.29
CA LEU A 11 -21.81 6.27 19.67
C LEU A 11 -21.06 5.09 19.06
N LEU A 12 -21.69 3.91 18.97
CA LEU A 12 -21.08 2.72 18.38
C LEU A 12 -20.90 2.85 16.86
N SER A 13 -21.82 3.52 16.16
CA SER A 13 -21.68 3.75 14.71
C SER A 13 -20.51 4.67 14.34
N CYS A 14 -20.06 5.54 15.25
CA CYS A 14 -18.87 6.37 15.03
C CYS A 14 -17.56 5.58 15.09
N TYR A 15 -17.58 4.35 15.63
CA TYR A 15 -16.44 3.42 15.62
C TYR A 15 -16.45 2.45 14.43
N ALA A 16 -17.39 2.61 13.49
CA ALA A 16 -17.37 1.84 12.25
C ALA A 16 -16.20 2.31 11.37
N HIS A 17 -15.10 1.56 11.38
CA HIS A 17 -14.01 1.76 10.43
C HIS A 17 -14.49 1.49 9.01
N SER A 18 -14.10 2.35 8.07
CA SER A 18 -14.23 2.07 6.64
C SER A 18 -13.40 0.82 6.31
N VAL A 19 -14.07 -0.30 6.05
CA VAL A 19 -13.40 -1.48 5.49
C VAL A 19 -13.06 -1.16 4.04
N HIS A 20 -11.81 -0.81 3.79
CA HIS A 20 -11.31 -0.78 2.41
C HIS A 20 -11.20 -2.23 1.94
N ALA A 21 -11.72 -2.51 0.74
CA ALA A 21 -11.35 -3.74 0.06
C ALA A 21 -9.82 -3.79 -0.02
N THR A 22 -9.23 -4.96 0.27
CA THR A 22 -7.79 -5.14 0.18
C THR A 22 -7.33 -4.74 -1.21
N GLN A 23 -6.57 -3.65 -1.30
CA GLN A 23 -6.00 -3.21 -2.56
C GLN A 23 -4.71 -3.98 -2.81
N VAL A 24 -4.76 -4.89 -3.78
CA VAL A 24 -3.65 -5.81 -4.09
C VAL A 24 -2.41 -5.04 -4.53
N PHE A 25 -2.57 -3.93 -5.26
CA PHE A 25 -1.48 -3.09 -5.76
C PHE A 25 -0.60 -2.48 -4.67
N ASP A 26 -1.17 -2.11 -3.53
CA ASP A 26 -0.37 -1.63 -2.39
C ASP A 26 0.29 -2.79 -1.64
N LEU A 27 -0.27 -4.00 -1.73
CA LEU A 27 0.22 -5.17 -0.99
C LEU A 27 1.41 -5.86 -1.69
N GLU A 28 1.45 -5.83 -3.01
CA GLU A 28 2.50 -6.43 -3.85
C GLU A 28 3.75 -5.57 -4.00
N GLY A 29 3.65 -4.29 -3.60
CA GLY A 29 4.74 -3.32 -3.64
C GLY A 29 5.00 -2.70 -5.02
N PHE A 30 5.67 -1.56 -5.01
CA PHE A 30 5.94 -0.76 -6.21
C PHE A 30 7.34 -0.98 -6.77
N GLY A 31 7.44 -1.08 -8.09
CA GLY A 31 8.71 -1.23 -8.82
C GLY A 31 9.19 -2.68 -8.91
N ALA A 32 10.08 -2.93 -9.88
CA ALA A 32 10.56 -4.28 -10.19
C ALA A 32 11.24 -4.95 -8.99
N THR A 33 12.09 -4.22 -8.25
CA THR A 33 12.84 -4.76 -7.11
C THR A 33 11.93 -5.11 -5.94
N SER A 34 11.04 -4.21 -5.53
CA SER A 34 10.09 -4.46 -4.42
C SER A 34 9.22 -5.68 -4.72
N ARG A 35 8.63 -5.72 -5.91
CA ARG A 35 7.74 -6.80 -6.36
C ARG A 35 8.47 -8.14 -6.45
N ALA A 36 9.71 -8.17 -6.96
CA ALA A 36 10.54 -9.37 -7.01
C ALA A 36 10.90 -9.92 -5.61
N MET A 37 10.87 -9.06 -4.58
CA MET A 37 11.10 -9.43 -3.19
C MET A 37 9.79 -9.67 -2.40
N GLY A 38 8.66 -9.82 -3.09
CA GLY A 38 7.36 -10.07 -2.45
C GLY A 38 6.72 -8.82 -1.83
N GLY A 39 7.06 -7.62 -2.32
CA GLY A 39 6.46 -6.35 -1.93
C GLY A 39 7.12 -5.61 -0.78
N THR A 40 8.23 -6.14 -0.25
CA THR A 40 8.96 -5.50 0.85
C THR A 40 9.72 -4.26 0.39
N SER A 41 9.53 -3.16 1.12
CA SER A 41 10.12 -1.84 0.78
C SER A 41 10.35 -0.92 1.98
N ALA A 42 10.17 -1.43 3.20
CA ALA A 42 10.20 -0.60 4.41
C ALA A 42 11.59 -0.05 4.76
N SER A 43 12.66 -0.81 4.53
CA SER A 43 14.02 -0.46 4.96
C SER A 43 15.11 -0.86 3.97
N TYR A 44 14.73 -1.15 2.72
CA TYR A 44 15.65 -1.56 1.66
C TYR A 44 15.46 -0.65 0.45
N TYR A 45 16.54 -0.39 -0.30
CA TYR A 45 16.46 0.41 -1.51
C TYR A 45 15.79 -0.39 -2.64
N THR A 46 14.57 -0.01 -2.99
CA THR A 46 13.78 -0.66 -4.05
C THR A 46 13.74 0.11 -5.37
N GLY A 47 14.65 1.07 -5.54
CA GLY A 47 14.69 1.98 -6.70
C GLY A 47 13.89 3.26 -6.48
N ASN A 48 13.65 4.01 -7.55
CA ASN A 48 12.86 5.24 -7.51
C ASN A 48 11.39 5.00 -7.15
N ALA A 49 10.91 3.77 -7.26
CA ALA A 49 9.60 3.36 -6.74
C ALA A 49 9.45 3.58 -5.21
N GLY A 50 10.56 3.73 -4.49
CA GLY A 50 10.58 4.17 -3.09
C GLY A 50 9.88 5.51 -2.86
N LEU A 51 9.71 6.34 -3.89
CA LEU A 51 8.90 7.57 -3.83
C LEU A 51 7.45 7.32 -3.42
N VAL A 52 6.90 6.15 -3.74
CA VAL A 52 5.52 5.76 -3.38
C VAL A 52 5.50 4.97 -2.07
N SER A 53 6.41 4.01 -1.90
CA SER A 53 6.35 3.07 -0.79
C SER A 53 6.99 3.59 0.51
N ASN A 54 8.21 4.13 0.45
CA ASN A 54 8.89 4.75 1.58
C ASN A 54 10.00 5.70 1.09
N PRO A 55 9.75 7.02 1.01
CA PRO A 55 10.73 7.98 0.51
C PRO A 55 12.05 8.01 1.31
N ALA A 56 12.08 7.51 2.55
CA ALA A 56 13.30 7.45 3.35
C ALA A 56 14.35 6.48 2.77
N THR A 57 13.93 5.43 2.05
CA THR A 57 14.87 4.45 1.47
C THR A 57 15.65 5.02 0.28
N LEU A 58 15.23 6.17 -0.28
CA LEU A 58 15.98 6.87 -1.34
C LEU A 58 17.35 7.36 -0.85
N GLN A 59 17.54 7.52 0.47
CA GLN A 59 18.85 7.85 1.05
C GLN A 59 19.86 6.70 0.93
N LEU A 60 19.37 5.48 0.67
CA LEU A 60 20.19 4.29 0.45
C LEU A 60 20.56 4.12 -1.03
N ALA A 61 20.11 5.01 -1.92
CA ALA A 61 20.43 4.98 -3.34
C ALA A 61 21.93 5.25 -3.56
N PRO A 62 22.53 4.70 -4.64
CA PRO A 62 23.87 5.10 -5.07
C PRO A 62 23.94 6.61 -5.31
N GLU A 63 25.07 7.24 -5.01
CA GLU A 63 25.25 8.68 -5.25
C GLU A 63 25.02 9.07 -6.72
N GLY A 64 24.47 10.26 -6.94
CA GLY A 64 24.23 10.82 -8.28
C GLY A 64 22.74 11.02 -8.58
N ARG A 65 22.40 10.99 -9.87
CA ARG A 65 21.03 11.16 -10.38
C ARG A 65 20.55 9.84 -10.97
N GLN A 66 19.41 9.35 -10.51
CA GLN A 66 18.83 8.10 -10.96
C GLN A 66 17.60 8.38 -11.83
N PHE A 67 17.58 7.81 -13.02
CA PHE A 67 16.43 7.82 -13.91
C PHE A 67 15.99 6.37 -14.12
N GLU A 68 14.75 6.06 -13.75
CA GLU A 68 14.16 4.74 -13.90
C GLU A 68 12.95 4.80 -14.83
N LEU A 69 12.86 3.82 -15.72
CA LEU A 69 11.69 3.55 -16.56
C LEU A 69 11.30 2.09 -16.37
N GLY A 70 10.01 1.84 -16.16
CA GLY A 70 9.45 0.51 -15.99
C GLY A 70 8.11 0.41 -16.70
N LEU A 71 7.71 -0.82 -17.00
CA LEU A 71 6.41 -1.18 -17.55
C LEU A 71 5.86 -2.33 -16.71
N ASP A 72 4.61 -2.20 -16.26
CA ASP A 72 3.92 -3.23 -15.48
C ASP A 72 2.88 -3.92 -16.35
N VAL A 73 2.82 -5.26 -16.29
CA VAL A 73 1.84 -6.08 -17.02
C VAL A 73 1.17 -7.01 -16.03
N ILE A 74 -0.13 -6.82 -15.84
CA ILE A 74 -0.93 -7.61 -14.92
C ILE A 74 -1.83 -8.53 -15.74
N THR A 75 -1.65 -9.84 -15.56
CA THR A 75 -2.49 -10.89 -16.17
C THR A 75 -3.33 -11.54 -15.09
N THR A 76 -4.64 -11.66 -15.33
CA THR A 76 -5.58 -12.28 -14.38
C THR A 76 -6.36 -13.37 -15.11
N ASP A 77 -6.53 -14.51 -14.46
CA ASP A 77 -7.46 -15.58 -14.88
C ASP A 77 -8.66 -15.61 -13.91
N ILE A 78 -9.87 -15.47 -14.44
CA ILE A 78 -11.11 -15.44 -13.64
C ILE A 78 -12.09 -16.46 -14.26
N GLN A 79 -12.51 -17.42 -13.43
CA GLN A 79 -13.57 -18.38 -13.76
C GLN A 79 -14.88 -17.96 -13.08
N ALA A 80 -16.00 -18.20 -13.75
CA ALA A 80 -17.34 -17.76 -13.32
C ALA A 80 -17.95 -18.65 -12.24
#